data_AF-A0A2A9K9C4-F1
#
_entry.id   AF-A0A2A9K9C4-F1
#
_cell.length_a   1.000
_cell.length_b   1.000
_cell.length_c   1.000
_cell.angle_alpha   90.00
_cell.angle_beta   90.00
_cell.angle_gamma   90.00
#
_symmetry.space_group_name_H-M   'P 1'
#
loop_
_entity.id
_entity.type
_entity.pdbx_description
1 polymer ?
#
loop_
_entity_poly.entity_id
_entity_poly.type
_entity_poly.pdbx_seq_one_letter_code
_entity_poly.pdbx_strand_id
1 'polypeptide(L)'
;MKYLKSFSVLFLWIASFIVFIFIFLSGAYSKKYKHTVLAPPEILKQVPVGELIAGFHLEQPINWNWFKDSRLNASDTLCINLLLANFNDRDNTGIFSVSLQAEHFSQKILLNAHQVHDNVYQPFCFDALPLQNIADKPIKLVFEGINSLPGKAITAWMTSDTARGEARLNNQELNQALIFSIDAVTTSNKKLTQVIVLTLLCGLSISILFWPTKLKLH
;
A
#
# COMPACT_ATOMS: atom_id res chain seq x y z
N MET A 1 41.45 -34.08 15.93
CA MET A 1 40.10 -33.85 16.50
C MET A 1 39.75 -32.38 16.79
N LYS A 2 40.64 -31.50 17.28
CA LYS A 2 40.28 -30.08 17.55
C LYS A 2 39.82 -29.29 16.30
N TYR A 3 40.44 -29.52 15.14
CA TYR A 3 40.05 -28.84 13.89
C TYR A 3 38.65 -29.22 13.36
N LEU A 4 38.22 -30.47 13.58
CA LEU A 4 36.88 -30.92 13.18
C LEU A 4 35.77 -30.21 13.97
N LYS A 5 36.01 -29.90 15.26
CA LYS A 5 35.05 -29.13 16.07
C LYS A 5 34.95 -27.67 15.59
N SER A 6 36.07 -27.05 15.24
CA SER A 6 36.09 -25.67 14.72
C SER A 6 35.40 -25.56 13.35
N PHE A 7 35.61 -26.54 12.47
CA PHE A 7 34.94 -26.57 11.16
C PHE A 7 33.43 -26.77 11.27
N SER A 8 32.97 -27.64 12.18
CA SER A 8 31.54 -27.86 12.42
C SER A 8 30.85 -26.60 12.97
N VAL A 9 31.50 -25.88 13.88
CA VAL A 9 30.98 -24.59 14.40
C VAL A 9 30.89 -23.55 13.29
N LEU A 10 31.93 -23.42 12.46
CA LEU A 10 31.92 -22.49 11.32
C LEU A 10 30.79 -22.81 10.34
N PHE A 11 30.63 -24.10 10.00
CA PHE A 11 29.58 -24.55 9.08
C PHE A 11 28.17 -24.26 9.64
N LEU A 12 27.94 -24.56 10.92
CA LEU A 12 26.66 -24.25 11.58
C LEU A 12 26.38 -22.74 11.59
N TRP A 13 27.42 -21.93 11.76
CA TRP A 13 27.32 -20.48 11.73
C TRP A 13 26.94 -19.96 10.34
N ILE A 14 27.61 -20.45 9.28
CA ILE A 14 27.30 -20.11 7.89
C ILE A 14 25.87 -20.52 7.53
N ALA A 15 25.46 -21.75 7.89
CA ALA A 15 24.11 -22.23 7.63
C ALA A 15 23.04 -21.38 8.34
N SER A 16 23.25 -21.06 9.62
CA SER A 16 22.35 -20.18 10.39
C SER A 16 22.30 -18.77 9.80
N PHE A 17 23.43 -18.24 9.34
CA PHE A 17 23.52 -16.93 8.72
C PHE A 17 22.80 -16.87 7.37
N ILE A 18 22.90 -17.91 6.54
CA ILE A 18 22.15 -18.01 5.27
C ILE A 18 20.65 -18.05 5.54
N VAL A 19 20.19 -18.87 6.50
CA VAL A 19 18.77 -18.93 6.90
C VAL A 19 18.30 -17.57 7.43
N PHE A 20 19.11 -16.90 8.25
CA PHE A 20 18.81 -15.56 8.76
C PHE A 20 18.70 -14.54 7.62
N ILE A 21 19.68 -14.50 6.72
CA ILE A 21 19.66 -13.64 5.53
C ILE A 21 18.38 -13.88 4.71
N PHE A 22 18.01 -15.14 4.48
CA PHE A 22 16.83 -15.49 3.71
C PHE A 22 15.54 -15.01 4.38
N ILE A 23 15.38 -15.24 5.69
CA ILE A 23 14.22 -14.79 6.46
C ILE A 23 14.13 -13.25 6.46
N PHE A 24 15.25 -12.55 6.60
CA PHE A 24 15.27 -11.10 6.72
C PHE A 24 15.19 -10.37 5.36
N LEU A 25 15.75 -10.94 4.29
CA LEU A 25 15.61 -10.42 2.92
C LEU A 25 14.20 -10.60 2.35
N SER A 26 13.39 -11.51 2.91
CA SER A 26 12.00 -11.75 2.46
C SER A 26 11.05 -10.55 2.65
N GLY A 27 11.52 -9.41 3.15
CA GLY A 27 10.74 -8.16 3.25
C GLY A 27 9.82 -8.07 4.47
N ALA A 28 9.74 -9.14 5.28
CA ALA A 28 8.91 -9.22 6.49
C ALA A 28 9.22 -8.15 7.55
N TYR A 29 10.42 -7.54 7.51
CA TYR A 29 10.85 -6.50 8.46
C TYR A 29 10.83 -5.07 7.92
N SER A 30 10.32 -4.85 6.71
CA SER A 30 10.18 -3.49 6.19
C SER A 30 9.11 -2.74 7.00
N LYS A 31 9.49 -1.63 7.64
CA LYS A 31 8.52 -0.78 8.33
C LYS A 31 7.83 0.09 7.29
N LYS A 32 6.51 -0.05 7.17
CA LYS A 32 5.67 0.84 6.40
C LYS A 32 5.26 2.01 7.27
N TYR A 33 5.67 3.22 6.89
CA TYR A 33 5.23 4.46 7.50
C TYR A 33 4.13 5.04 6.63
N LYS A 34 2.99 5.35 7.26
CA LYS A 34 1.80 5.86 6.58
C LYS A 34 1.64 7.33 6.96
N HIS A 35 1.55 8.20 5.97
CA HIS A 35 1.32 9.62 6.15
C HIS A 35 0.09 10.05 5.36
N THR A 36 -0.91 10.62 6.05
CA THR A 36 -2.10 11.12 5.37
C THR A 36 -1.79 12.41 4.63
N VAL A 37 -1.90 12.32 3.31
CA VAL A 37 -1.67 13.40 2.35
C VAL A 37 -2.94 14.23 2.21
N LEU A 38 -4.07 13.54 2.05
CA LEU A 38 -5.37 14.12 1.88
C LEU A 38 -6.31 13.47 2.88
N ALA A 39 -6.73 14.25 3.88
CA ALA A 39 -7.77 13.81 4.81
C ALA A 39 -9.10 13.63 4.06
N PRO A 40 -9.97 12.71 4.52
CA PRO A 40 -11.29 12.56 3.93
C PRO A 40 -12.09 13.86 4.04
N PRO A 41 -13.00 14.12 3.07
CA PRO A 41 -13.92 15.26 3.15
C PRO A 41 -14.82 15.14 4.38
N GLU A 42 -15.38 16.25 4.83
CA GLU A 42 -16.32 16.24 5.94
C GLU A 42 -17.59 15.48 5.54
N ILE A 43 -18.03 14.55 6.39
CA ILE A 43 -19.22 13.74 6.13
C ILE A 43 -20.45 14.51 6.61
N LEU A 44 -20.86 15.51 5.83
CA LEU A 44 -22.06 16.30 6.11
C LEU A 44 -23.34 15.47 5.89
N LYS A 45 -23.37 14.70 4.80
CA LYS A 45 -24.45 13.77 4.47
C LYS A 45 -23.91 12.59 3.67
N GLN A 46 -23.97 11.40 4.26
CA GLN A 46 -23.53 10.18 3.61
C GLN A 46 -24.63 9.68 2.64
N VAL A 47 -24.30 9.60 1.34
CA VAL A 47 -25.20 9.15 0.27
C VAL A 47 -24.52 8.04 -0.53
N PRO A 48 -25.16 6.88 -0.77
CA PRO A 48 -24.55 5.85 -1.59
C PRO A 48 -24.56 6.28 -3.06
N VAL A 49 -23.50 5.97 -3.80
CA VAL A 49 -23.46 6.23 -5.25
C VAL A 49 -24.36 5.30 -6.06
N GLY A 50 -24.79 4.20 -5.44
CA GLY A 50 -25.48 3.11 -6.10
C GLY A 50 -24.58 1.89 -6.22
N GLU A 51 -25.17 0.78 -6.67
CA GLU A 51 -24.45 -0.48 -6.84
C GLU A 51 -23.47 -0.40 -8.02
N LEU A 52 -22.21 -0.79 -7.80
CA LEU A 52 -21.13 -0.84 -8.80
C LEU A 52 -21.31 -2.06 -9.72
N ILE A 53 -22.43 -2.13 -10.43
CA ILE A 53 -22.77 -3.20 -11.36
C ILE A 53 -22.01 -3.08 -12.69
N ALA A 54 -22.06 -4.12 -13.52
CA ALA A 54 -21.50 -4.09 -14.87
C ALA A 54 -21.92 -2.83 -15.66
N GLY A 55 -20.94 -2.06 -16.15
CA GLY A 55 -21.17 -0.82 -16.90
C GLY A 55 -21.32 0.43 -16.03
N PHE A 56 -21.29 0.30 -14.70
CA PHE A 56 -21.18 1.45 -13.80
C PHE A 56 -19.85 2.16 -14.03
N HIS A 57 -19.87 3.49 -14.16
CA HIS A 57 -18.68 4.31 -14.36
C HIS A 57 -18.80 5.64 -13.62
N LEU A 58 -17.94 5.84 -12.63
CA LEU A 58 -17.85 7.05 -11.82
C LEU A 58 -16.43 7.61 -11.86
N GLU A 59 -16.30 8.90 -12.14
CA GLU A 59 -15.04 9.61 -12.07
C GLU A 59 -15.03 10.60 -10.91
N GLN A 60 -13.89 10.80 -10.28
CA GLN A 60 -13.67 11.80 -9.25
C GLN A 60 -12.34 12.49 -9.56
N PRO A 61 -12.35 13.70 -10.14
CA PRO A 61 -11.18 14.56 -10.20
C PRO A 61 -10.66 14.81 -8.77
N ILE A 62 -9.34 14.78 -8.60
CA ILE A 62 -8.72 15.05 -7.31
C ILE A 62 -8.05 16.42 -7.40
N ASN A 63 -8.44 17.32 -6.51
CA ASN A 63 -7.83 18.64 -6.41
C ASN A 63 -6.60 18.62 -5.49
N TRP A 64 -5.42 18.78 -6.10
CA TRP A 64 -4.14 18.86 -5.38
C TRP A 64 -3.84 20.21 -4.74
N ASN A 65 -4.65 21.26 -4.92
CA ASN A 65 -4.34 22.61 -4.40
C ASN A 65 -4.16 22.65 -2.87
N TRP A 66 -4.51 21.58 -2.18
CA TRP A 66 -4.35 21.38 -0.74
C TRP A 66 -3.12 20.56 -0.34
N PHE A 67 -2.31 20.17 -1.31
CA PHE A 67 -1.08 19.40 -1.15
C PHE A 67 0.11 20.34 -0.97
N LYS A 68 0.52 20.57 0.27
CA LYS A 68 1.83 21.16 0.60
C LYS A 68 2.36 20.51 1.86
N ASP A 69 2.78 19.26 1.77
CA ASP A 69 3.50 18.62 2.87
C ASP A 69 4.92 18.27 2.46
N SER A 70 5.89 18.98 3.05
CA SER A 70 7.32 18.80 2.84
C SER A 70 7.86 17.46 3.37
N ARG A 71 7.03 16.66 4.05
CA ARG A 71 7.42 15.36 4.64
C ARG A 71 7.29 14.18 3.67
N LEU A 72 6.75 14.41 2.49
CA LEU A 72 6.48 13.37 1.51
C LEU A 72 7.73 13.08 0.69
N ASN A 73 8.13 11.80 0.61
CA ASN A 73 9.24 11.42 -0.24
C ASN A 73 8.72 11.17 -1.65
N ALA A 74 9.54 11.56 -2.63
CA ALA A 74 9.25 11.40 -4.04
C ALA A 74 8.98 9.93 -4.44
N SER A 75 9.58 8.99 -3.70
CA SER A 75 9.46 7.53 -3.87
C SER A 75 8.32 6.88 -3.09
N ASP A 76 7.49 7.64 -2.39
CA ASP A 76 6.39 7.07 -1.61
C ASP A 76 5.32 6.46 -2.53
N THR A 77 4.77 5.32 -2.12
CA THR A 77 3.62 4.70 -2.78
C THR A 77 2.36 5.47 -2.37
N LEU A 78 1.54 5.86 -3.34
CA LEU A 78 0.23 6.45 -3.05
C LEU A 78 -0.81 5.35 -2.81
N CYS A 79 -1.53 5.45 -1.71
CA CYS A 79 -2.68 4.62 -1.39
C CYS A 79 -3.93 5.48 -1.23
N ILE A 80 -5.01 5.10 -1.91
CA ILE A 80 -6.32 5.73 -1.76
C ILE A 80 -7.16 4.83 -0.88
N ASN A 81 -7.73 5.35 0.21
CA ASN A 81 -8.66 4.61 1.04
C ASN A 81 -10.05 5.13 0.78
N LEU A 82 -10.94 4.21 0.41
CA LEU A 82 -12.30 4.54 0.00
C LEU A 82 -13.30 3.94 0.95
N LEU A 83 -14.27 4.75 1.37
CA LEU A 83 -15.36 4.25 2.20
C LEU A 83 -16.34 3.48 1.29
N LEU A 84 -16.30 2.15 1.40
CA LEU A 84 -17.15 1.24 0.64
C LEU A 84 -18.18 0.59 1.58
N ALA A 85 -19.28 0.09 1.01
CA ALA A 85 -20.26 -0.71 1.71
C ALA A 85 -20.64 -1.94 0.90
N ASN A 86 -20.95 -3.01 1.64
CA ASN A 86 -21.42 -4.28 1.11
C ASN A 86 -22.90 -4.55 1.49
N PHE A 87 -23.58 -3.57 2.12
CA PHE A 87 -24.99 -3.58 2.54
C PHE A 87 -25.36 -4.74 3.48
N ASN A 88 -24.84 -4.73 4.72
CA ASN A 88 -25.06 -5.75 5.76
C ASN A 88 -24.44 -7.12 5.43
N ASP A 89 -23.18 -7.15 5.01
CA ASP A 89 -22.39 -8.37 4.74
C ASP A 89 -23.10 -9.37 3.82
N ARG A 90 -23.74 -8.84 2.77
CA ARG A 90 -24.26 -9.67 1.69
C ARG A 90 -23.11 -10.44 1.04
N ASP A 91 -23.44 -11.65 0.58
CA ASP A 91 -22.58 -12.44 -0.29
C ASP A 91 -22.48 -11.76 -1.68
N ASN A 92 -21.67 -10.71 -1.75
CA ASN A 92 -21.43 -9.90 -2.93
C ASN A 92 -20.43 -10.60 -3.85
N THR A 93 -20.66 -10.48 -5.15
CA THR A 93 -19.88 -11.18 -6.18
C THR A 93 -19.50 -10.26 -7.33
N GLY A 94 -18.55 -10.74 -8.12
CA GLY A 94 -18.01 -10.01 -9.26
C GLY A 94 -16.82 -9.13 -8.90
N ILE A 95 -16.43 -8.35 -9.89
CA ILE A 95 -15.20 -7.57 -9.92
C ILE A 95 -15.59 -6.13 -10.20
N PHE A 96 -15.02 -5.24 -9.42
CA PHE A 96 -14.98 -3.82 -9.73
C PHE A 96 -13.52 -3.39 -9.82
N SER A 97 -13.32 -2.18 -10.32
CA SER A 97 -12.00 -1.63 -10.48
C SER A 97 -11.91 -0.21 -9.99
N VAL A 98 -10.72 0.11 -9.48
CA VAL A 98 -10.33 1.46 -9.09
C VAL A 98 -9.11 1.80 -9.91
N SER A 99 -9.23 2.84 -10.73
CA SER A 99 -8.14 3.31 -11.58
C SER A 99 -7.74 4.71 -11.19
N LEU A 100 -6.44 4.95 -11.16
CA LEU A 100 -5.88 6.28 -11.00
C LEU A 100 -5.31 6.73 -12.35
N GLN A 101 -5.86 7.80 -12.89
CA GLN A 101 -5.51 8.31 -14.22
C GLN A 101 -4.92 9.72 -14.12
N ALA A 102 -3.83 9.95 -14.84
CA ALA A 102 -3.17 11.22 -15.09
C ALA A 102 -2.82 11.30 -16.59
N GLU A 103 -2.43 12.47 -17.11
CA GLU A 103 -2.26 12.69 -18.57
C GLU A 103 -1.55 11.57 -19.35
N HIS A 104 -0.44 11.05 -18.83
CA HIS A 104 0.35 10.01 -19.50
C HIS A 104 0.40 8.70 -18.71
N PHE A 105 -0.48 8.52 -17.73
CA PHE A 105 -0.43 7.39 -16.83
C PHE A 105 -1.82 6.90 -16.44
N SER A 106 -1.99 5.59 -16.41
CA SER A 106 -3.17 4.95 -15.85
C SER A 106 -2.75 3.65 -15.17
N GLN A 107 -3.09 3.50 -13.90
CA GLN A 107 -2.98 2.22 -13.21
C GLN A 107 -4.35 1.81 -12.68
N LYS A 108 -4.69 0.55 -12.93
CA LYS A 108 -5.98 -0.05 -12.60
C LYS A 108 -5.76 -1.19 -11.61
N ILE A 109 -6.50 -1.15 -10.51
CA ILE A 109 -6.55 -2.22 -9.51
C ILE A 109 -7.92 -2.89 -9.62
N LEU A 110 -7.92 -4.21 -9.73
CA LEU A 110 -9.13 -5.02 -9.73
C LEU A 110 -9.34 -5.58 -8.32
N LEU A 111 -10.57 -5.50 -7.81
CA LEU A 111 -10.94 -6.09 -6.53
C LEU A 111 -12.19 -6.95 -6.68
N ASN A 112 -12.19 -8.08 -5.98
CA ASN A 112 -13.37 -8.91 -5.85
C ASN A 112 -14.32 -8.27 -4.81
N ALA A 113 -15.59 -8.11 -5.17
CA ALA A 113 -16.62 -7.55 -4.28
C ALA A 113 -16.75 -8.30 -2.94
N HIS A 114 -16.46 -9.61 -2.92
CA HIS A 114 -16.47 -10.42 -1.70
C HIS A 114 -15.39 -10.01 -0.68
N GLN A 115 -14.34 -9.30 -1.09
CA GLN A 115 -13.25 -8.86 -0.20
C GLN A 115 -13.57 -7.53 0.51
N VAL A 116 -14.73 -6.93 0.22
CA VAL A 116 -15.11 -5.62 0.74
C VAL A 116 -15.95 -5.79 2.00
N HIS A 117 -15.49 -5.14 3.07
CA HIS A 117 -16.19 -5.10 4.36
C HIS A 117 -17.18 -3.93 4.39
N ASP A 118 -18.28 -4.09 5.13
CA ASP A 118 -19.31 -3.07 5.19
C ASP A 118 -18.85 -1.81 5.93
N ASN A 119 -19.03 -0.64 5.31
CA ASN A 119 -18.74 0.67 5.90
C ASN A 119 -17.30 0.85 6.41
N VAL A 120 -16.34 0.25 5.69
CA VAL A 120 -14.92 0.33 6.01
C VAL A 120 -14.15 1.04 4.90
N TYR A 121 -13.11 1.78 5.29
CA TYR A 121 -12.12 2.32 4.36
C TYR A 121 -11.26 1.19 3.77
N GLN A 122 -11.46 0.90 2.49
CA GLN A 122 -10.68 -0.08 1.76
C GLN A 122 -9.47 0.59 1.09
N PRO A 123 -8.22 0.17 1.37
CA PRO A 123 -7.03 0.75 0.77
C PRO A 123 -6.75 0.18 -0.63
N PHE A 124 -6.38 1.07 -1.56
CA PHE A 124 -5.94 0.78 -2.91
C PHE A 124 -4.58 1.45 -3.15
N CYS A 125 -3.51 0.65 -3.16
CA CYS A 125 -2.13 1.14 -3.25
C CYS A 125 -1.56 1.00 -4.67
N PHE A 126 -1.05 2.09 -5.21
CA PHE A 126 -0.54 2.20 -6.57
C PHE A 126 0.99 2.15 -6.56
N ASP A 127 1.54 0.93 -6.42
CA ASP A 127 2.99 0.72 -6.23
C ASP A 127 3.86 1.18 -7.42
N ALA A 128 3.29 1.22 -8.63
CA ALA A 128 3.99 1.66 -9.83
C ALA A 128 3.97 3.19 -10.01
N LEU A 129 3.34 3.91 -9.09
CA LEU A 129 3.10 5.35 -9.21
C LEU A 129 3.75 6.10 -8.05
N PRO A 130 5.02 6.50 -8.19
CA PRO A 130 5.66 7.33 -7.19
C PRO A 130 4.98 8.70 -7.15
N LEU A 131 4.78 9.23 -5.96
CA LEU A 131 4.06 10.48 -5.70
C LEU A 131 4.56 11.65 -6.55
N GLN A 132 5.87 11.73 -6.82
CA GLN A 132 6.48 12.77 -7.66
C GLN A 132 5.89 12.84 -9.08
N ASN A 133 5.38 11.73 -9.61
CA ASN A 133 4.88 11.65 -10.98
C ASN A 133 3.46 12.22 -11.12
N ILE A 134 2.75 12.39 -10.00
CA ILE A 134 1.34 12.79 -9.93
C ILE A 134 1.10 14.05 -9.11
N ALA A 135 2.04 14.41 -8.22
CA ALA A 135 1.97 15.65 -7.46
C ALA A 135 1.78 16.83 -8.42
N ASP A 136 0.85 17.72 -8.06
CA ASP A 136 0.52 18.94 -8.80
C ASP A 136 0.00 18.75 -10.24
N LYS A 137 -0.32 17.51 -10.65
CA LYS A 137 -0.90 17.23 -11.97
C LYS A 137 -2.39 16.92 -11.87
N PRO A 138 -3.23 17.30 -12.84
CA PRO A 138 -4.61 16.85 -12.87
C PRO A 138 -4.66 15.32 -12.87
N ILE A 139 -5.25 14.76 -11.82
CA ILE A 139 -5.53 13.33 -11.73
C ILE A 139 -7.01 13.12 -11.50
N LYS A 140 -7.50 11.96 -11.93
CA LYS A 140 -8.83 11.48 -11.61
C LYS A 140 -8.79 10.05 -11.13
N LEU A 141 -9.64 9.78 -10.15
CA LEU A 141 -9.97 8.45 -9.68
C LEU A 141 -11.18 7.95 -10.47
N VAL A 142 -11.12 6.73 -10.98
CA VAL A 142 -12.19 6.14 -11.80
C VAL A 142 -12.62 4.82 -11.18
N PHE A 143 -13.92 4.68 -10.96
CA PHE A 143 -14.56 3.46 -10.47
C PHE A 143 -15.39 2.84 -11.57
N GLU A 144 -15.16 1.55 -11.80
CA GLU A 144 -15.93 0.81 -12.78
C GLU A 144 -16.40 -0.51 -12.22
N GLY A 145 -17.70 -0.79 -12.36
CA GLY A 145 -18.23 -2.14 -12.16
C GLY A 145 -17.98 -2.97 -13.42
N ILE A 146 -17.24 -4.07 -13.29
CA ILE A 146 -16.83 -4.89 -14.44
C ILE A 146 -17.87 -5.95 -14.74
N ASN A 147 -18.20 -6.78 -13.75
CA ASN A 147 -19.13 -7.91 -13.94
C ASN A 147 -19.98 -8.22 -12.69
N SER A 148 -20.04 -7.32 -11.72
CA SER A 148 -20.94 -7.48 -10.57
C SER A 148 -22.41 -7.35 -11.00
N LEU A 149 -23.25 -8.20 -10.41
CA LEU A 149 -24.70 -8.24 -10.69
C LEU A 149 -25.47 -7.31 -9.74
N PRO A 150 -26.64 -6.79 -10.16
CA PRO A 150 -27.55 -6.08 -9.25
C PRO A 150 -27.91 -6.92 -8.02
N GLY A 151 -27.95 -6.27 -6.85
CA GLY A 151 -28.17 -6.91 -5.54
C GLY A 151 -26.96 -7.66 -4.97
N LYS A 152 -25.86 -7.74 -5.74
CA LYS A 152 -24.63 -8.48 -5.43
C LYS A 152 -23.37 -7.64 -5.61
N ALA A 153 -23.50 -6.37 -5.98
CA ALA A 153 -22.40 -5.43 -6.07
C ALA A 153 -22.22 -4.65 -4.77
N ILE A 154 -21.04 -4.07 -4.60
CA ILE A 154 -20.78 -3.11 -3.53
C ILE A 154 -21.27 -1.71 -3.92
N THR A 155 -21.30 -0.78 -2.96
CA THR A 155 -21.47 0.66 -3.19
C THR A 155 -20.27 1.42 -2.64
N ALA A 156 -20.00 2.60 -3.20
CA ALA A 156 -19.16 3.61 -2.56
C ALA A 156 -20.03 4.67 -1.89
N TRP A 157 -19.48 5.36 -0.90
CA TRP A 157 -20.15 6.46 -0.23
C TRP A 157 -19.67 7.82 -0.75
N MET A 158 -20.61 8.76 -0.81
CA MET A 158 -20.40 10.15 -1.18
C MET A 158 -20.87 11.10 -0.09
N THR A 159 -20.36 12.31 -0.10
CA THR A 159 -20.74 13.45 0.75
C THR A 159 -21.05 14.68 -0.09
N SER A 160 -21.80 15.63 0.48
CA SER A 160 -22.04 16.94 -0.16
C SER A 160 -20.87 17.91 -0.02
N ASP A 161 -19.83 17.57 0.76
CA ASP A 161 -18.58 18.33 0.76
C ASP A 161 -17.78 18.03 -0.52
N THR A 162 -17.89 18.94 -1.49
CA THR A 162 -17.24 18.83 -2.81
C THR A 162 -15.88 19.50 -2.88
N ALA A 163 -15.33 19.93 -1.75
CA ALA A 163 -14.14 20.78 -1.77
C ALA A 163 -12.88 20.03 -2.29
N ARG A 164 -12.90 18.68 -2.27
CA ARG A 164 -11.87 17.80 -2.87
C ARG A 164 -12.06 17.53 -4.37
N GLY A 165 -13.13 18.08 -4.97
CA GLY A 165 -13.57 17.87 -6.35
C GLY A 165 -14.97 17.25 -6.41
N GLU A 166 -15.67 17.44 -7.52
CA GLU A 166 -17.02 16.88 -7.76
C GLU A 166 -16.95 15.56 -8.51
N ALA A 167 -17.70 14.57 -8.04
CA ALA A 167 -17.83 13.29 -8.72
C ALA A 167 -18.64 13.42 -10.00
N ARG A 168 -18.40 12.53 -10.97
CA ARG A 168 -19.09 12.48 -12.25
C ARG A 168 -19.57 11.06 -12.50
N LEU A 169 -20.87 10.86 -12.62
CA LEU A 169 -21.44 9.55 -12.97
C LEU A 169 -21.82 9.58 -14.44
N ASN A 170 -21.25 8.68 -15.25
CA ASN A 170 -21.51 8.63 -16.71
C ASN A 170 -21.37 10.02 -17.39
N ASN A 171 -20.29 10.74 -17.09
CA ASN A 171 -20.02 12.12 -17.55
C ASN A 171 -20.99 13.22 -17.05
N GLN A 172 -21.93 12.90 -16.16
CA GLN A 172 -22.78 13.90 -15.52
C GLN A 172 -22.17 14.31 -14.18
N GLU A 173 -21.89 15.61 -14.02
CA GLU A 173 -21.40 16.16 -12.75
C GLU A 173 -22.44 15.99 -11.64
N LEU A 174 -21.96 15.53 -10.49
CA LEU A 174 -22.71 15.39 -9.26
C LEU A 174 -22.27 16.50 -8.30
N ASN A 175 -23.22 17.13 -7.62
CA ASN A 175 -22.94 18.07 -6.52
C ASN A 175 -22.50 17.32 -5.23
N GLN A 176 -21.68 16.29 -5.39
CA GLN A 176 -21.25 15.35 -4.36
C GLN A 176 -19.83 14.88 -4.67
N ALA A 177 -19.08 14.51 -3.64
CA ALA A 177 -17.75 13.93 -3.77
C ALA A 177 -17.71 12.55 -3.11
N LEU A 178 -16.83 11.69 -3.59
CA LEU A 178 -16.52 10.43 -2.93
C LEU A 178 -15.92 10.67 -1.54
N ILE A 179 -16.25 9.80 -0.59
CA ILE A 179 -15.61 9.76 0.72
C ILE A 179 -14.33 8.92 0.60
N PHE A 180 -13.20 9.60 0.43
CA PHE A 180 -11.89 8.97 0.31
C PHE A 180 -10.81 9.76 1.01
N SER A 181 -9.74 9.08 1.43
CA SER A 181 -8.49 9.70 1.86
C SER A 181 -7.34 9.25 0.98
N ILE A 182 -6.29 10.05 0.92
CA ILE A 182 -5.03 9.69 0.24
C ILE A 182 -3.94 9.63 1.30
N ASP A 183 -3.22 8.52 1.30
CA ASP A 183 -2.04 8.34 2.13
C ASP A 183 -0.82 8.07 1.24
N ALA A 184 0.32 8.61 1.66
CA ALA A 184 1.62 8.22 1.18
C ALA A 184 2.19 7.15 2.11
N VAL A 185 2.65 6.05 1.54
CA VAL A 185 3.26 4.94 2.27
C VAL A 185 4.73 4.85 1.91
N THR A 186 5.58 5.18 2.88
CA THR A 186 7.03 4.99 2.77
C THR A 186 7.40 3.62 3.30
N THR A 187 8.01 2.80 2.44
CA THR A 187 8.60 1.52 2.85
C THR A 187 10.06 1.76 3.24
N SER A 188 10.39 1.62 4.53
CA SER A 188 11.77 1.83 5.01
C SER A 188 12.45 0.51 5.37
N ASN A 189 13.59 0.26 4.73
CA ASN A 189 14.48 -0.87 5.01
C ASN A 189 15.62 -0.52 5.97
N LYS A 190 15.68 0.69 6.53
CA LYS A 190 16.83 1.13 7.36
C LYS A 190 17.11 0.23 8.57
N LYS A 191 16.06 -0.28 9.24
CA LYS A 191 16.21 -1.22 10.36
C LYS A 191 16.68 -2.60 9.91
N LEU A 192 16.27 -3.05 8.72
CA LEU A 192 16.71 -4.32 8.15
C LEU A 192 18.24 -4.29 7.92
N THR A 193 18.75 -3.21 7.35
CA THR A 193 20.20 -3.03 7.13
C THR A 193 20.96 -3.01 8.46
N GLN A 194 20.46 -2.30 9.47
CA GLN A 194 21.07 -2.26 10.81
C GLN A 194 21.13 -3.64 11.47
N VAL A 195 20.05 -4.43 11.36
CA VAL A 195 19.99 -5.78 11.91
C VAL A 195 20.96 -6.71 11.18
N ILE A 196 21.03 -6.65 9.84
CA ILE A 196 21.99 -7.46 9.06
C ILE A 196 23.44 -7.11 9.44
N VAL A 197 23.77 -5.82 9.55
CA VAL A 197 25.11 -5.36 9.96
C VAL A 197 25.44 -5.84 11.38
N LEU A 198 24.49 -5.73 12.32
CA LEU A 198 24.70 -6.19 13.68
C LEU A 198 24.93 -7.71 13.75
N THR A 199 24.15 -8.50 13.01
CA THR A 199 24.33 -9.96 12.93
C THR A 199 25.70 -10.32 12.34
N LEU A 200 26.16 -9.62 11.30
CA LEU A 200 27.50 -9.79 10.74
C LEU A 200 28.60 -9.49 11.77
N LEU A 201 28.48 -8.38 12.52
CA LEU A 201 29.44 -8.00 13.55
C LEU A 201 29.49 -9.01 14.72
N CYS A 202 28.33 -9.48 15.18
CA CYS A 202 28.26 -10.54 16.18
C CYS A 202 28.91 -11.83 15.69
N GLY A 203 28.71 -12.18 14.42
CA GLY A 203 29.34 -13.35 13.81
C GLY A 203 30.83 -13.30 13.66
N LEU A 204 31.35 -12.17 13.20
CA LEU A 204 32.78 -11.92 13.13
C LEU A 204 33.40 -12.01 14.53
N SER A 205 32.75 -11.46 15.55
CA SER A 205 33.22 -11.51 16.94
C SER A 205 33.33 -12.94 17.47
N ILE A 206 32.31 -13.78 17.22
CA ILE A 206 32.33 -15.21 17.56
C ILE A 206 33.44 -15.93 16.79
N SER A 207 33.60 -15.64 15.50
CA SER A 207 34.62 -16.26 14.66
C SER A 207 36.04 -15.95 15.13
N ILE A 208 36.29 -14.72 15.58
CA ILE A 208 37.58 -14.30 16.18
C ILE A 208 37.82 -15.03 17.52
N LEU A 209 36.81 -15.11 18.39
CA LEU A 209 36.91 -15.79 19.69
C LEU A 209 37.27 -17.28 19.58
N PHE A 210 36.79 -17.93 18.51
CA PHE A 210 37.06 -19.35 18.26
C PHE A 210 38.18 -19.57 17.23
N TRP A 211 38.87 -18.51 16.79
CA TRP A 211 39.98 -18.63 15.85
C TRP A 211 41.16 -19.34 16.53
N PRO A 212 41.73 -20.40 15.94
CA PRO A 212 42.84 -21.11 16.54
C PRO A 212 44.08 -20.22 16.54
N THR A 213 44.42 -19.64 17.69
CA THR A 213 45.71 -18.98 17.93
C THR A 213 46.80 -20.03 18.00
N LYS A 214 47.32 -20.46 16.85
CA LYS A 214 48.64 -21.08 16.78
C LYS A 214 49.65 -20.02 16.39
N LEU A 215 50.19 -19.34 17.39
CA LEU A 215 51.54 -18.78 17.31
C LEU A 215 52.31 -19.21 18.56
N LYS A 216 52.84 -20.43 18.53
CA LYS A 216 54.16 -20.67 19.09
C LYS A 216 55.10 -20.85 17.91
N LEU A 217 55.80 -19.77 17.56
CA LEU A 217 57.09 -19.89 16.89
C LEU A 217 58.05 -20.45 17.95
N HIS A 218 58.35 -21.74 17.87
CA HIS A 218 59.60 -22.32 18.33
C HIS A 218 59.80 -23.67 17.67
#